data_AF-A0A0G1QN49-F1
#
_entry.id   AF-A0A0G1QN49-F1
#
_cell.length_a   1.000
_cell.length_b   1.000
_cell.length_c   1.000
_cell.angle_alpha   90.00
_cell.angle_beta   90.00
_cell.angle_gamma   90.00
#
_symmetry.space_group_name_H-M   'P 1'
#
loop_
_entity.id
_entity.type
_entity.pdbx_description
1 polymer ?
#
loop_
_entity_poly.entity_id
_entity_poly.type
_entity_poly.pdbx_seq_one_letter_code
_entity_poly.pdbx_strand_id
1 'polypeptide(L)'
;MNFVKKLIWIFTGALIFRLVLSFIVWHPDVNNHIDWGIRFWEYGPAKFFAPETNVWSYTWPNQPPGTIYTFALIRKLFEAVFSGFWWINVNIPAFPSGIVTFFETNLYPALLKLPSILADIGIAYILYKWTNKRLAALLWLVNPVIWYNSAVWGQTDSLVNFLALLAFYLLLKKKLIWAVLAITLSLYTKASLLIFLPIFVMVAMRQKYKIGSYISAALWSLLAVGLLTLPFSQGNPFTWLYELYAKKIFVQQLHVITANAFNIWSAIAGIHERPDTLPFLGLTYQYWGNILFGIFFVPIIYSVYKKQDQETLVWALALTAFASWMLLTNMHERYLYPLFPYLTALFVTGSVQLLVGSGDNAVKEFPLIRRPPYA
;
A
#
# COMPACT_ATOMS: atom_id res chain seq x y z
N MET A 1 -10.51 -11.66 -32.36
CA MET A 1 -10.56 -10.49 -31.45
C MET A 1 -9.15 -10.13 -30.97
N ASN A 2 -8.63 -8.96 -31.35
CA ASN A 2 -7.20 -8.58 -31.20
C ASN A 2 -6.66 -8.67 -29.77
N PHE A 3 -5.37 -9.03 -29.66
CA PHE A 3 -4.56 -9.18 -28.45
C PHE A 3 -4.74 -8.03 -27.45
N VAL A 4 -4.65 -6.79 -27.91
CA VAL A 4 -4.78 -5.57 -27.09
C VAL A 4 -6.22 -5.39 -26.59
N LYS A 5 -7.22 -5.72 -27.43
CA LYS A 5 -8.63 -5.58 -27.08
C LYS A 5 -8.99 -6.46 -25.88
N LYS A 6 -8.49 -7.69 -25.79
CA LYS A 6 -8.76 -8.59 -24.65
C LYS A 6 -8.25 -8.03 -23.30
N LEU A 7 -7.07 -7.38 -23.28
CA LEU A 7 -6.51 -6.82 -22.06
C LEU A 7 -7.30 -5.59 -21.58
N ILE A 8 -7.70 -4.74 -22.52
CA ILE A 8 -8.56 -3.58 -22.23
C ILE A 8 -9.87 -4.06 -21.58
N TRP A 9 -10.53 -5.06 -22.16
CA TRP A 9 -11.77 -5.60 -21.58
C TRP A 9 -11.60 -6.16 -20.17
N ILE A 10 -10.50 -6.84 -19.86
CA ILE A 10 -10.22 -7.33 -18.50
C ILE A 10 -10.07 -6.16 -17.52
N PHE A 11 -9.29 -5.14 -17.89
CA PHE A 11 -9.05 -3.98 -17.03
C PHE A 11 -10.32 -3.15 -16.83
N THR A 12 -11.05 -2.87 -17.92
CA THR A 12 -12.30 -2.12 -17.90
C THR A 12 -13.37 -2.88 -17.11
N GLY A 13 -13.53 -4.19 -17.34
CA GLY A 13 -14.49 -5.01 -16.60
C GLY A 13 -14.17 -5.05 -15.11
N ALA A 14 -12.90 -5.23 -14.74
CA ALA A 14 -12.48 -5.23 -13.34
C ALA A 14 -12.66 -3.87 -12.64
N LEU A 15 -12.44 -2.76 -13.37
CA LEU A 15 -12.68 -1.41 -12.88
C LEU A 15 -14.19 -1.16 -12.69
N ILE A 16 -15.02 -1.44 -13.69
CA ILE A 16 -16.47 -1.27 -13.60
C ILE A 16 -17.04 -2.11 -12.45
N PHE A 17 -16.63 -3.38 -12.34
CA PHE A 17 -17.05 -4.25 -11.24
C PHE A 17 -16.76 -3.64 -9.85
N ARG A 18 -15.53 -3.15 -9.64
CA ARG A 18 -15.13 -2.50 -8.38
C ARG A 18 -15.88 -1.19 -8.12
N LEU A 19 -16.09 -0.38 -9.15
CA LEU A 19 -16.86 0.86 -9.05
C LEU A 19 -18.33 0.57 -8.70
N VAL A 20 -18.94 -0.44 -9.32
CA VAL A 20 -20.31 -0.86 -8.97
C VAL A 20 -20.38 -1.32 -7.52
N LEU A 21 -19.44 -2.16 -7.08
CA LEU A 21 -19.37 -2.61 -5.68
C LEU A 21 -19.18 -1.45 -4.70
N SER A 22 -18.42 -0.42 -5.05
CA SER A 22 -18.16 0.70 -4.14
C SER A 22 -19.42 1.52 -3.82
N PHE A 23 -20.43 1.50 -4.70
CA PHE A 23 -21.74 2.11 -4.46
C PHE A 23 -22.72 1.19 -3.72
N ILE A 24 -22.57 -0.13 -3.82
CA ILE A 24 -23.54 -1.09 -3.29
C ILE A 24 -23.20 -1.50 -1.85
N VAL A 25 -21.91 -1.65 -1.53
CA VAL A 25 -21.48 -2.21 -0.25
C VAL A 25 -20.85 -1.15 0.61
N TRP A 26 -21.31 -1.05 1.86
CA TRP A 26 -20.78 -0.14 2.87
C TRP A 26 -19.93 -0.90 3.89
N HIS A 27 -18.92 -0.23 4.44
CA HIS A 27 -18.08 -0.76 5.52
C HIS A 27 -17.82 0.33 6.57
N PRO A 28 -17.91 0.02 7.88
CA PRO A 28 -17.75 1.00 8.96
C PRO A 28 -16.43 1.78 8.92
N ASP A 29 -15.30 1.15 8.57
CA ASP A 29 -14.00 1.84 8.53
C ASP A 29 -13.95 3.07 7.61
N VAL A 30 -14.81 3.13 6.58
CA VAL A 30 -14.92 4.28 5.68
C VAL A 30 -15.35 5.54 6.44
N ASN A 31 -16.00 5.39 7.59
CA ASN A 31 -16.39 6.51 8.46
C ASN A 31 -15.19 7.36 8.91
N ASN A 32 -14.06 6.72 9.24
CA ASN A 32 -12.84 7.45 9.56
C ASN A 32 -12.36 8.27 8.35
N HIS A 33 -12.47 7.70 7.14
CA HIS A 33 -12.02 8.35 5.91
C HIS A 33 -12.91 9.56 5.55
N ILE A 34 -14.23 9.44 5.77
CA ILE A 34 -15.21 10.52 5.64
C ILE A 34 -14.85 11.65 6.60
N ASP A 35 -14.75 11.34 7.89
CA ASP A 35 -14.50 12.34 8.93
C ASP A 35 -13.15 13.04 8.69
N TRP A 36 -12.07 12.30 8.46
CA TRP A 36 -10.75 12.89 8.20
C TRP A 36 -10.73 13.76 6.94
N GLY A 37 -11.42 13.35 5.86
CA GLY A 37 -11.53 14.14 4.64
C GLY A 37 -12.30 15.45 4.83
N ILE A 38 -13.37 15.44 5.62
CA ILE A 38 -14.15 16.63 5.97
C ILE A 38 -13.34 17.56 6.90
N ARG A 39 -12.86 17.02 8.03
CA ARG A 39 -12.12 17.77 9.05
C ARG A 39 -10.84 18.41 8.52
N PHE A 40 -10.20 17.82 7.50
CA PHE A 40 -9.05 18.45 6.83
C PHE A 40 -9.39 19.83 6.28
N TRP A 41 -10.55 19.99 5.67
CA TRP A 41 -10.98 21.27 5.09
C TRP A 41 -11.62 22.20 6.11
N GLU A 42 -12.22 21.67 7.19
CA GLU A 42 -12.76 22.49 8.27
C GLU A 42 -11.66 23.10 9.15
N TYR A 43 -10.66 22.30 9.55
CA TYR A 43 -9.57 22.75 10.42
C TYR A 43 -8.41 23.39 9.64
N GLY A 44 -8.23 22.96 8.39
CA GLY A 44 -7.04 23.24 7.60
C GLY A 44 -5.86 22.34 7.99
N PRO A 45 -4.90 22.12 7.07
CA PRO A 45 -3.78 21.20 7.26
C PRO A 45 -2.94 21.56 8.50
N ALA A 46 -2.73 22.85 8.74
CA ALA A 46 -1.91 23.38 9.81
C ALA A 46 -2.42 22.97 11.21
N LYS A 47 -3.74 22.83 11.37
CA LYS A 47 -4.37 22.47 12.64
C LYS A 47 -4.82 21.02 12.71
N PHE A 48 -4.84 20.30 11.59
CA PHE A 48 -5.43 18.96 11.50
C PHE A 48 -4.90 17.93 12.52
N PHE A 49 -3.60 17.99 12.85
CA PHE A 49 -2.99 17.11 13.85
C PHE A 49 -2.70 17.82 15.18
N ALA A 50 -3.15 19.06 15.34
CA ALA A 50 -2.84 19.88 16.49
C ALA A 50 -3.65 19.41 17.72
N PRO A 51 -3.07 19.41 18.94
CA PRO A 51 -3.77 18.93 20.14
C PRO A 51 -5.10 19.62 20.43
N GLU A 52 -5.24 20.89 20.04
CA GLU A 52 -6.47 21.68 20.17
C GLU A 52 -7.60 21.20 19.24
N THR A 53 -7.30 20.41 18.21
CA THR A 53 -8.32 19.76 17.35
C THR A 53 -8.68 18.39 17.90
N ASN A 54 -9.66 18.37 18.79
CA ASN A 54 -10.05 17.17 19.54
C ASN A 54 -11.47 16.66 19.23
N VAL A 55 -12.19 17.28 18.30
CA VAL A 55 -13.55 16.87 17.93
C VAL A 55 -13.51 15.96 16.70
N TRP A 56 -13.53 14.65 16.94
CA TRP A 56 -13.56 13.63 15.90
C TRP A 56 -14.83 12.82 16.02
N SER A 57 -15.47 12.52 14.89
CA SER A 57 -16.73 11.78 14.86
C SER A 57 -16.51 10.27 15.09
N TYR A 58 -15.30 9.79 14.81
CA TYR A 58 -14.91 8.39 14.96
C TYR A 58 -13.58 8.28 15.70
N THR A 59 -12.47 8.11 14.98
CA THR A 59 -11.14 8.02 15.60
C THR A 59 -10.29 9.24 15.27
N TRP A 60 -9.40 9.59 16.20
CA TRP A 60 -8.35 10.58 15.95
C TRP A 60 -7.44 10.12 14.78
N PRO A 61 -6.97 11.02 13.90
CA PRO A 61 -6.21 10.66 12.69
C PRO A 61 -4.87 9.99 13.00
N ASN A 62 -4.87 8.65 13.01
CA ASN A 62 -3.68 7.84 13.31
C ASN A 62 -2.85 7.46 12.08
N GLN A 63 -3.06 8.14 10.94
CA GLN A 63 -2.34 7.89 9.69
C GLN A 63 -1.45 9.07 9.30
N PRO A 64 -0.34 8.82 8.58
CA PRO A 64 0.51 9.87 8.04
C PRO A 64 -0.20 10.83 7.07
N PRO A 65 0.38 12.02 6.82
CA PRO A 65 -0.24 13.02 5.97
C PRO A 65 -0.56 12.56 4.54
N GLY A 66 0.20 11.61 3.97
CA GLY A 66 -0.10 11.08 2.63
C GLY A 66 -1.48 10.41 2.54
N THR A 67 -1.90 9.68 3.58
CA THR A 67 -3.26 9.12 3.67
C THR A 67 -4.29 10.23 3.85
N ILE A 68 -3.99 11.24 4.68
CA ILE A 68 -4.91 12.37 4.90
C ILE A 68 -5.15 13.17 3.62
N TYR A 69 -4.10 13.47 2.85
CA TYR A 69 -4.24 14.11 1.55
C TYR A 69 -5.10 13.30 0.59
N THR A 70 -4.99 11.98 0.62
CA THR A 70 -5.83 11.10 -0.21
C THR A 70 -7.32 11.37 0.07
N PHE A 71 -7.72 11.37 1.35
CA PHE A 71 -9.12 11.62 1.71
C PHE A 71 -9.55 13.08 1.50
N ALA A 72 -8.67 14.04 1.76
CA ALA A 72 -8.93 15.45 1.51
C ALA A 72 -9.16 15.75 0.01
N LEU A 73 -8.37 15.15 -0.88
CA LEU A 73 -8.54 15.28 -2.33
C LEU A 73 -9.86 14.64 -2.78
N ILE A 74 -10.19 13.46 -2.25
CA ILE A 74 -11.48 12.82 -2.55
C ILE A 74 -12.66 13.66 -2.05
N ARG A 75 -12.54 14.35 -0.92
CA ARG A 75 -13.58 15.28 -0.46
C ARG A 75 -13.86 16.38 -1.50
N LYS A 76 -12.82 16.98 -2.07
CA LYS A 76 -12.98 17.99 -3.13
C LYS A 76 -13.49 17.40 -4.45
N LEU A 77 -13.07 16.18 -4.79
CA LEU A 77 -13.62 15.48 -5.94
C LEU A 77 -15.14 15.23 -5.77
N PHE A 78 -15.57 14.79 -4.59
CA PHE A 78 -16.97 14.63 -4.26
C PHE A 78 -17.73 15.95 -4.42
N GLU A 79 -17.26 17.05 -3.81
CA GLU A 79 -17.91 18.36 -3.90
C GLU A 79 -18.06 18.82 -5.36
N ALA A 80 -17.02 18.66 -6.17
CA ALA A 80 -17.04 19.03 -7.58
C ALA A 80 -18.03 18.18 -8.39
N VAL A 81 -17.99 16.85 -8.24
CA VAL A 81 -18.89 15.93 -8.95
C VAL A 81 -20.32 16.15 -8.54
N PHE A 82 -20.59 16.20 -7.23
CA PHE A 82 -21.94 16.41 -6.70
C PHE A 82 -22.53 17.75 -7.15
N SER A 83 -21.74 18.84 -7.11
CA SER A 83 -22.17 20.16 -7.58
C SER A 83 -22.52 20.15 -9.08
N GLY A 84 -21.78 19.38 -9.90
CA GLY A 84 -22.10 19.19 -11.31
C GLY A 84 -23.45 18.50 -11.53
N PHE A 85 -23.70 17.40 -10.81
CA PHE A 85 -24.99 16.69 -10.87
C PHE A 85 -26.15 17.54 -10.32
N TRP A 86 -25.90 18.32 -9.26
CA TRP A 86 -26.87 19.27 -8.74
C TRP A 86 -27.22 20.34 -9.77
N TRP A 87 -26.22 20.92 -10.43
CA TRP A 87 -26.44 21.91 -11.49
C TRP A 87 -27.28 21.33 -12.63
N ILE A 88 -26.98 20.11 -13.08
CA ILE A 88 -27.77 19.42 -14.11
C ILE A 88 -29.22 19.24 -13.65
N ASN A 89 -29.43 18.78 -12.42
CA ASN A 89 -30.76 18.58 -11.84
C ASN A 89 -31.60 19.86 -11.79
N VAL A 90 -30.98 21.01 -11.53
CA VAL A 90 -31.68 22.31 -11.47
C VAL A 90 -31.94 22.89 -12.87
N ASN A 91 -31.06 22.64 -13.85
CA ASN A 91 -31.10 23.32 -15.16
C ASN A 91 -31.70 22.47 -16.30
N ILE A 92 -31.77 21.14 -16.15
CA ILE A 92 -32.30 20.23 -17.18
C ILE A 92 -33.59 19.58 -16.65
N PRO A 93 -34.79 20.05 -17.07
CA PRO A 93 -36.06 19.53 -16.56
C PRO A 93 -36.29 18.01 -16.74
N ALA A 94 -35.65 17.41 -17.76
CA ALA A 94 -35.75 15.97 -18.03
C ALA A 94 -34.80 15.12 -17.15
N PHE A 95 -33.96 15.74 -16.32
CA PHE A 95 -33.01 15.01 -15.48
C PHE A 95 -33.74 14.32 -14.31
N PRO A 96 -33.51 13.02 -14.07
CA PRO A 96 -34.19 12.30 -12.99
C PRO A 96 -33.59 12.68 -11.61
N SER A 97 -34.31 13.49 -10.84
CA SER A 97 -33.86 14.00 -9.53
C SER A 97 -33.49 12.92 -8.52
N GLY A 98 -34.03 11.71 -8.65
CA GLY A 98 -33.64 10.57 -7.82
C GLY A 98 -32.15 10.21 -7.89
N ILE A 99 -31.45 10.56 -8.98
CA ILE A 99 -29.99 10.37 -9.08
C ILE A 99 -29.26 11.26 -8.05
N VAL A 100 -29.72 12.49 -7.84
CA VAL A 100 -29.10 13.40 -6.85
C VAL A 100 -29.27 12.85 -5.45
N THR A 101 -30.47 12.43 -5.08
CA THR A 101 -30.74 11.82 -3.77
C THR A 101 -29.88 10.57 -3.55
N PHE A 102 -29.72 9.73 -4.58
CA PHE A 102 -28.84 8.58 -4.51
C PHE A 102 -27.37 8.99 -4.28
N PHE A 103 -26.89 10.01 -5.00
CA PHE A 103 -25.51 10.50 -4.86
C PHE A 103 -25.24 11.21 -3.54
N GLU A 104 -26.22 11.89 -2.99
CA GLU A 104 -26.08 12.58 -1.70
C GLU A 104 -25.65 11.60 -0.59
N THR A 105 -26.19 10.38 -0.60
CA THR A 105 -25.84 9.35 0.39
C THR A 105 -24.63 8.50 -0.05
N ASN A 106 -24.55 8.10 -1.32
CA ASN A 106 -23.65 7.02 -1.73
C ASN A 106 -22.37 7.49 -2.43
N LEU A 107 -22.35 8.69 -3.02
CA LEU A 107 -21.22 9.12 -3.85
C LEU A 107 -19.95 9.31 -3.03
N TYR A 108 -20.02 9.97 -1.87
CA TYR A 108 -18.82 10.25 -1.09
C TYR A 108 -18.15 8.97 -0.53
N PRO A 109 -18.88 8.04 0.12
CA PRO A 109 -18.31 6.75 0.53
C PRO A 109 -17.74 5.95 -0.64
N ALA A 110 -18.42 5.94 -1.80
CA ALA A 110 -17.93 5.24 -2.99
C ALA A 110 -16.62 5.85 -3.51
N LEU A 111 -16.53 7.17 -3.59
CA LEU A 111 -15.32 7.87 -4.05
C LEU A 111 -14.13 7.68 -3.11
N LEU A 112 -14.35 7.51 -1.81
CA LEU A 112 -13.26 7.23 -0.85
C LEU A 112 -12.55 5.90 -1.12
N LYS A 113 -13.20 4.96 -1.82
CA LYS A 113 -12.62 3.69 -2.24
C LYS A 113 -11.85 3.80 -3.58
N LEU A 114 -12.09 4.87 -4.34
CA LEU A 114 -11.52 5.07 -5.67
C LEU A 114 -9.98 5.00 -5.70
N PRO A 115 -9.22 5.61 -4.77
CA PRO A 115 -7.75 5.52 -4.78
C PRO A 115 -7.24 4.09 -4.73
N SER A 116 -7.82 3.25 -3.88
CA SER A 116 -7.47 1.83 -3.75
C SER A 116 -7.89 1.02 -4.96
N ILE A 117 -9.08 1.30 -5.53
CA ILE A 117 -9.55 0.66 -6.77
C ILE A 117 -8.59 0.97 -7.92
N LEU A 118 -8.17 2.23 -8.08
CA LEU A 118 -7.21 2.61 -9.13
C LEU A 118 -5.83 1.98 -8.87
N ALA A 119 -5.42 1.87 -7.61
CA ALA A 119 -4.18 1.20 -7.23
C ALA A 119 -4.20 -0.30 -7.59
N ASP A 120 -5.33 -1.00 -7.43
CA ASP A 120 -5.48 -2.40 -7.91
C ASP A 120 -5.20 -2.51 -9.40
N ILE A 121 -5.78 -1.61 -10.19
CA ILE A 121 -5.58 -1.58 -11.65
C ILE A 121 -4.10 -1.27 -11.97
N GLY A 122 -3.50 -0.33 -11.23
CA GLY A 122 -2.07 0.00 -11.34
C GLY A 122 -1.15 -1.19 -11.02
N ILE A 123 -1.44 -1.94 -9.95
CA ILE A 123 -0.70 -3.14 -9.57
C ILE A 123 -0.85 -4.20 -10.67
N ALA A 124 -2.07 -4.45 -11.17
CA ALA A 124 -2.30 -5.38 -12.27
C ALA A 124 -1.43 -5.04 -13.49
N TYR A 125 -1.35 -3.76 -13.83
CA TYR A 125 -0.52 -3.28 -14.93
C TYR A 125 0.97 -3.52 -14.67
N ILE A 126 1.46 -3.18 -13.47
CA ILE A 126 2.87 -3.41 -13.11
C ILE A 126 3.19 -4.91 -13.13
N LEU A 127 2.33 -5.77 -12.60
CA LEU A 127 2.52 -7.23 -12.60
C LEU A 127 2.57 -7.78 -14.03
N TYR A 128 1.70 -7.31 -14.93
CA TYR A 128 1.79 -7.65 -16.35
C TYR A 128 3.13 -7.22 -16.95
N LYS A 129 3.60 -5.99 -16.67
CA LYS A 129 4.86 -5.47 -17.21
C LYS A 129 6.10 -6.12 -16.61
N TRP A 130 6.04 -6.52 -15.34
CA TRP A 130 7.12 -7.21 -14.64
C TRP A 130 7.25 -8.64 -15.15
N THR A 131 6.17 -9.41 -15.12
CA THR A 131 6.17 -10.83 -15.50
C THR A 131 6.14 -11.06 -17.02
N ASN A 132 5.76 -10.04 -17.79
CA ASN A 132 5.40 -10.15 -19.20
C ASN A 132 4.28 -11.18 -19.48
N LYS A 133 3.47 -11.49 -18.47
CA LYS A 133 2.41 -12.51 -18.54
C LYS A 133 1.07 -11.89 -18.15
N ARG A 134 0.09 -12.00 -19.05
CA ARG A 134 -1.28 -11.48 -18.86
C ARG A 134 -2.01 -12.15 -17.70
N LEU A 135 -1.68 -13.42 -17.48
CA LEU A 135 -2.25 -14.21 -16.41
C LEU A 135 -2.00 -13.55 -15.05
N ALA A 136 -0.87 -12.84 -14.86
CA ALA A 136 -0.59 -12.12 -13.61
C ALA A 136 -1.61 -10.99 -13.37
N ALA A 137 -1.91 -10.18 -14.39
CA ALA A 137 -2.94 -9.15 -14.28
C ALA A 137 -4.33 -9.75 -14.07
N LEU A 138 -4.67 -10.82 -14.79
CA LEU A 138 -5.97 -11.49 -14.63
C LEU A 138 -6.15 -12.03 -13.21
N LEU A 139 -5.20 -12.84 -12.73
CA LEU A 139 -5.25 -13.44 -11.39
C LEU A 139 -5.32 -12.39 -10.29
N TRP A 140 -4.54 -11.31 -10.42
CA TRP A 140 -4.61 -10.18 -9.50
C TRP A 140 -6.01 -9.53 -9.49
N LEU A 141 -6.56 -9.22 -10.66
CA LEU A 141 -7.82 -8.49 -10.78
C LEU A 141 -9.04 -9.30 -10.34
N VAL A 142 -9.02 -10.63 -10.51
CA VAL A 142 -10.12 -11.51 -10.07
C VAL A 142 -10.01 -11.96 -8.62
N ASN A 143 -8.85 -11.77 -7.98
CA ASN A 143 -8.61 -12.24 -6.62
C ASN A 143 -9.59 -11.57 -5.62
N PRO A 144 -10.43 -12.36 -4.91
CA PRO A 144 -11.42 -11.83 -3.99
C PRO A 144 -10.86 -11.01 -2.86
N VAL A 145 -9.69 -11.36 -2.34
CA VAL A 145 -9.04 -10.61 -1.25
C VAL A 145 -8.73 -9.18 -1.68
N ILE A 146 -8.37 -8.99 -2.95
CA ILE A 146 -7.93 -7.71 -3.49
C ILE A 146 -9.10 -6.76 -3.69
N TRP A 147 -10.11 -7.16 -4.48
CA TRP A 147 -11.29 -6.31 -4.66
C TRP A 147 -12.14 -6.18 -3.40
N TYR A 148 -12.08 -7.13 -2.47
CA TYR A 148 -12.70 -6.97 -1.16
C TYR A 148 -12.02 -5.85 -0.36
N ASN A 149 -10.69 -5.84 -0.25
CA ASN A 149 -9.96 -4.79 0.47
C ASN A 149 -10.23 -3.39 -0.13
N SER A 150 -10.19 -3.25 -1.46
CA SER A 150 -10.35 -1.97 -2.13
C SER A 150 -11.81 -1.51 -2.26
N ALA A 151 -12.68 -2.32 -2.86
CA ALA A 151 -14.04 -1.90 -3.26
C ALA A 151 -15.12 -2.17 -2.20
N VAL A 152 -14.94 -3.19 -1.34
CA VAL A 152 -15.89 -3.52 -0.28
C VAL A 152 -15.49 -2.84 1.03
N TRP A 153 -14.29 -3.12 1.53
CA TRP A 153 -13.77 -2.62 2.80
C TRP A 153 -13.39 -1.13 2.72
N GLY A 154 -12.80 -0.71 1.60
CA GLY A 154 -12.37 0.68 1.40
C GLY A 154 -11.02 1.03 2.05
N GLN A 155 -10.19 0.03 2.35
CA GLN A 155 -8.88 0.22 2.97
C GLN A 155 -7.83 0.68 1.96
N THR A 156 -6.78 1.34 2.44
CA THR A 156 -5.72 1.96 1.61
C THR A 156 -4.52 1.05 1.34
N ASP A 157 -4.54 -0.22 1.76
CA ASP A 157 -3.41 -1.14 1.62
C ASP A 157 -2.98 -1.32 0.15
N SER A 158 -3.96 -1.30 -0.77
CA SER A 158 -3.75 -1.35 -2.21
C SER A 158 -2.90 -0.17 -2.72
N LEU A 159 -3.18 1.05 -2.27
CA LEU A 159 -2.45 2.26 -2.65
C LEU A 159 -0.99 2.22 -2.18
N VAL A 160 -0.78 1.83 -0.92
CA VAL A 160 0.55 1.73 -0.32
C VAL A 160 1.38 0.66 -1.07
N ASN A 161 0.78 -0.50 -1.37
CA ASN A 161 1.44 -1.56 -2.11
C ASN A 161 1.70 -1.21 -3.57
N PHE A 162 0.83 -0.44 -4.21
CA PHE A 162 1.08 0.07 -5.57
C PHE A 162 2.36 0.90 -5.60
N LEU A 163 2.53 1.84 -4.65
CA LEU A 163 3.71 2.70 -4.57
C LEU A 163 4.98 1.89 -4.28
N ALA A 164 4.94 0.95 -3.35
CA ALA A 164 6.09 0.08 -3.07
C ALA A 164 6.44 -0.84 -4.26
N LEU A 165 5.45 -1.46 -4.90
CA LEU A 165 5.67 -2.31 -6.07
C LEU A 165 6.24 -1.49 -7.24
N LEU A 166 5.71 -0.28 -7.45
CA LEU A 166 6.22 0.67 -8.43
C LEU A 166 7.68 1.02 -8.13
N ALA A 167 8.05 1.23 -6.86
CA ALA A 167 9.42 1.49 -6.46
C ALA A 167 10.37 0.36 -6.87
N PHE A 168 10.04 -0.89 -6.54
CA PHE A 168 10.84 -2.05 -6.97
C PHE A 168 10.89 -2.16 -8.49
N TYR A 169 9.75 -2.02 -9.18
CA TYR A 169 9.71 -2.07 -10.64
C TYR A 169 10.60 -0.99 -11.29
N LEU A 170 10.58 0.25 -10.79
CA LEU A 170 11.43 1.34 -11.27
C LEU A 170 12.92 1.07 -10.97
N LEU A 171 13.21 0.48 -9.81
CA LEU A 171 14.57 0.08 -9.44
C LEU A 171 15.10 -1.02 -10.39
N LEU A 172 14.25 -1.97 -10.79
CA LEU A 172 14.58 -2.96 -11.83
C LEU A 172 14.85 -2.31 -13.18
N LYS A 173 14.13 -1.23 -13.51
CA LYS A 173 14.33 -0.42 -14.73
C LYS A 173 15.46 0.59 -14.63
N LYS A 174 16.30 0.49 -13.59
CA LYS A 174 17.44 1.38 -13.33
C LYS A 174 17.09 2.85 -13.10
N LYS A 175 15.83 3.17 -12.75
CA LYS A 175 15.35 4.52 -12.49
C LYS A 175 15.42 4.87 -11.00
N LEU A 176 16.63 5.03 -10.47
CA LEU A 176 16.87 5.18 -9.02
C LEU A 176 16.06 6.32 -8.38
N ILE A 177 16.09 7.54 -8.95
CA ILE A 177 15.40 8.71 -8.37
C ILE A 177 13.91 8.43 -8.21
N TRP A 178 13.26 7.95 -9.26
CA TRP A 178 11.83 7.62 -9.23
C TRP A 178 11.52 6.44 -8.31
N ALA A 179 12.43 5.47 -8.21
CA ALA A 179 12.27 4.34 -7.31
C ALA A 179 12.31 4.79 -5.84
N VAL A 180 13.29 5.62 -5.46
CA VAL A 180 13.39 6.17 -4.10
C VAL A 180 12.19 7.05 -3.78
N LEU A 181 11.79 7.92 -4.71
CA LEU A 181 10.59 8.74 -4.54
C LEU A 181 9.34 7.89 -4.30
N ALA A 182 9.14 6.82 -5.08
CA ALA A 182 7.98 5.95 -4.94
C ALA A 182 7.95 5.20 -3.59
N ILE A 183 9.08 4.65 -3.11
CA ILE A 183 9.10 3.98 -1.79
C ILE A 183 8.95 5.00 -0.65
N THR A 184 9.51 6.21 -0.79
CA THR A 184 9.30 7.29 0.17
C THR A 184 7.83 7.69 0.24
N LEU A 185 7.15 7.86 -0.90
CA LEU A 185 5.71 8.17 -0.93
C LEU A 185 4.85 7.02 -0.38
N SER A 186 5.25 5.76 -0.60
CA SER A 186 4.61 4.61 0.04
C SER A 186 4.64 4.75 1.57
N LEU A 187 5.83 4.99 2.14
CA LEU A 187 6.01 5.12 3.59
C LEU A 187 5.33 6.38 4.13
N TYR A 188 5.36 7.48 3.36
CA TYR A 188 4.67 8.74 3.68
C TYR A 188 3.15 8.61 3.67
N THR A 189 2.61 7.63 2.95
CA THR A 189 1.19 7.28 2.98
C THR A 189 0.88 6.41 4.19
N LYS A 190 1.67 5.36 4.41
CA LYS A 190 1.54 4.45 5.56
C LYS A 190 2.86 3.75 5.84
N ALA A 191 3.25 3.68 7.12
CA ALA A 191 4.52 3.07 7.54
C ALA A 191 4.57 1.53 7.42
N SER A 192 3.47 0.87 7.08
CA SER A 192 3.32 -0.60 7.16
C SER A 192 4.30 -1.37 6.26
N LEU A 193 4.81 -0.75 5.18
CA LEU A 193 5.77 -1.38 4.27
C LEU A 193 7.23 -1.08 4.58
N LEU A 194 7.53 -0.55 5.78
CA LEU A 194 8.91 -0.32 6.23
C LEU A 194 9.75 -1.62 6.23
N ILE A 195 9.09 -2.78 6.40
CA ILE A 195 9.69 -4.12 6.31
C ILE A 195 10.43 -4.38 4.98
N PHE A 196 10.06 -3.70 3.89
CA PHE A 196 10.71 -3.87 2.58
C PHE A 196 11.92 -2.95 2.39
N LEU A 197 12.13 -1.95 3.24
CA LEU A 197 13.19 -0.96 3.05
C LEU A 197 14.60 -1.58 3.05
N PRO A 198 14.95 -2.54 3.93
CA PRO A 198 16.26 -3.19 3.88
C PRO A 198 16.52 -3.93 2.56
N ILE A 199 15.50 -4.60 2.00
CA ILE A 199 15.60 -5.27 0.70
C ILE A 199 15.78 -4.23 -0.41
N PHE A 200 15.00 -3.16 -0.40
CA PHE A 200 15.08 -2.08 -1.39
C PHE A 200 16.48 -1.44 -1.41
N VAL A 201 17.00 -1.07 -0.22
CA VAL A 201 18.34 -0.49 -0.06
C VAL A 201 19.40 -1.48 -0.53
N MET A 202 19.30 -2.76 -0.14
CA MET A 202 20.23 -3.80 -0.55
C MET A 202 20.31 -3.93 -2.07
N VAL A 203 19.17 -4.00 -2.75
CA VAL A 203 19.12 -4.03 -4.22
C VAL A 203 19.74 -2.77 -4.80
N ALA A 204 19.34 -1.58 -4.33
CA ALA A 204 19.86 -0.31 -4.85
C ALA A 204 21.39 -0.21 -4.73
N MET A 205 21.95 -0.55 -3.56
CA MET A 205 23.40 -0.56 -3.30
C MET A 205 24.14 -1.50 -4.25
N ARG A 206 23.60 -2.69 -4.48
CA ARG A 206 24.20 -3.72 -5.34
C ARG A 206 24.17 -3.34 -6.83
N GLN A 207 23.33 -2.37 -7.21
CA GLN A 207 23.34 -1.80 -8.55
C GLN A 207 24.46 -0.77 -8.79
N LYS A 208 25.24 -0.39 -7.77
CA LYS A 208 26.46 0.42 -7.87
C LYS A 208 26.28 1.74 -8.64
N TYR A 209 25.21 2.47 -8.35
CA TYR A 209 25.05 3.82 -8.91
C TYR A 209 26.18 4.77 -8.45
N LYS A 210 26.40 5.85 -9.21
CA LYS A 210 27.29 6.94 -8.79
C LYS A 210 26.74 7.58 -7.52
N ILE A 211 27.62 8.03 -6.62
CA ILE A 211 27.23 8.66 -5.35
C ILE A 211 26.26 9.84 -5.55
N GLY A 212 26.50 10.67 -6.57
CA GLY A 212 25.62 11.78 -6.93
C GLY A 212 24.18 11.36 -7.30
N SER A 213 23.98 10.14 -7.81
CA SER A 213 22.65 9.61 -8.09
C SER A 213 21.89 9.25 -6.81
N TYR A 214 22.57 8.68 -5.81
CA TYR A 214 21.95 8.43 -4.50
C TYR A 214 21.61 9.73 -3.79
N ILE A 215 22.53 10.71 -3.80
CA ILE A 215 22.29 12.04 -3.23
C ILE A 215 21.10 12.71 -3.93
N SER A 216 21.06 12.71 -5.26
CA SER A 216 19.94 13.30 -6.01
C SER A 216 18.62 12.60 -5.70
N ALA A 217 18.60 11.27 -5.62
CA ALA A 217 17.41 10.51 -5.28
C ALA A 217 16.90 10.84 -3.86
N ALA A 218 17.80 10.97 -2.89
CA ALA A 218 17.48 11.37 -1.53
C ALA A 218 16.95 12.82 -1.49
N LEU A 219 17.63 13.77 -2.15
CA LEU A 219 17.23 15.17 -2.19
C LEU A 219 15.84 15.36 -2.81
N TRP A 220 15.55 14.72 -3.94
CA TRP A 220 14.23 14.81 -4.57
C TRP A 220 13.12 14.22 -3.70
N SER A 221 13.41 13.13 -2.99
CA SER A 221 12.43 12.49 -2.10
C SER A 221 12.20 13.31 -0.83
N LEU A 222 13.26 13.90 -0.26
CA LEU A 222 13.18 14.83 0.86
C LEU A 222 12.46 16.12 0.47
N LEU A 223 12.72 16.67 -0.72
CA LEU A 223 12.02 17.85 -1.22
C LEU A 223 10.52 17.56 -1.37
N ALA A 224 10.16 16.43 -1.99
CA ALA A 224 8.76 16.04 -2.14
C ALA A 224 8.05 15.90 -0.78
N VAL A 225 8.64 15.16 0.18
CA VAL A 225 8.06 15.00 1.52
C VAL A 225 8.03 16.31 2.30
N GLY A 226 9.07 17.13 2.20
CA GLY A 226 9.15 18.44 2.84
C GLY A 226 8.06 19.38 2.35
N LEU A 227 7.86 19.47 1.03
CA LEU A 227 6.80 20.28 0.42
C LEU A 227 5.40 19.78 0.79
N LEU A 228 5.17 18.47 0.75
CA LEU A 228 3.89 17.88 1.16
C LEU A 228 3.61 18.08 2.66
N THR A 229 4.64 18.13 3.49
CA THR A 229 4.48 18.30 4.94
C THR A 229 4.36 19.75 5.36
N LEU A 230 4.88 20.69 4.57
CA LEU A 230 4.92 22.12 4.89
C LEU A 230 3.56 22.71 5.33
N PRO A 231 2.41 22.36 4.71
CA PRO A 231 1.12 22.88 5.15
C PRO A 231 0.70 22.43 6.56
N PHE A 232 1.27 21.33 7.07
CA PHE A 232 0.96 20.81 8.41
C PHE A 232 1.89 21.35 9.49
N SER A 233 3.16 21.63 9.16
CA SER A 233 4.20 21.83 10.17
C SER A 233 4.23 23.20 10.82
N GLN A 234 3.67 24.24 10.18
CA GLN A 234 3.75 25.64 10.62
C GLN A 234 5.18 26.09 11.00
N GLY A 235 6.19 25.47 10.39
CA GLY A 235 7.59 25.50 10.84
C GLY A 235 8.40 24.46 10.07
N ASN A 236 9.47 23.93 10.67
CA ASN A 236 10.32 22.95 9.99
C ASN A 236 9.55 21.65 9.67
N PRO A 237 9.33 21.31 8.39
CA PRO A 237 8.52 20.14 8.01
C PRO A 237 9.14 18.81 8.42
N PHE A 238 10.47 18.71 8.44
CA PHE A 238 11.15 17.45 8.76
C PHE A 238 11.12 17.15 10.25
N THR A 239 11.37 18.15 11.10
CA THR A 239 11.26 18.00 12.55
C THR A 239 9.83 17.64 12.94
N TRP A 240 8.84 18.37 12.40
CA TRP A 240 7.43 18.08 12.67
C TRP A 240 7.03 16.67 12.22
N LEU A 241 7.49 16.24 11.03
CA LEU A 241 7.18 14.89 10.53
C LEU A 241 7.79 13.82 11.44
N TYR A 242 9.06 14.00 11.85
CA TYR A 242 9.71 13.10 12.78
C TYR A 242 8.90 12.97 14.08
N GLU A 243 8.47 14.10 14.66
CA GLU A 243 7.66 14.09 15.88
C GLU A 243 6.30 13.43 15.69
N LEU A 244 5.62 13.69 14.57
CA LEU A 244 4.36 13.02 14.25
C LEU A 244 4.54 11.50 14.24
N TYR A 245 5.58 11.00 13.57
CA TYR A 245 5.83 9.57 13.50
C TYR A 245 6.22 8.98 14.86
N ALA A 246 7.22 9.58 15.52
CA ALA A 246 7.79 9.08 16.76
C ALA A 246 6.81 9.13 17.94
N LYS A 247 5.98 10.17 18.03
CA LYS A 247 5.10 10.41 19.18
C LYS A 247 3.65 10.01 18.94
N LYS A 248 3.21 9.90 17.69
CA LYS A 248 1.80 9.58 17.36
C LYS A 248 1.68 8.33 16.50
N ILE A 249 2.22 8.31 15.28
CA ILE A 249 1.98 7.19 14.34
C ILE A 249 2.52 5.85 14.85
N PHE A 250 3.65 5.82 15.56
CA PHE A 250 4.20 4.57 16.09
C PHE A 250 3.74 4.23 17.51
N VAL A 251 3.17 5.18 18.24
CA VAL A 251 2.78 5.03 19.66
C VAL A 251 1.27 4.83 19.84
N GLN A 252 0.47 5.37 18.94
CA GLN A 252 -1.00 5.29 18.98
C GLN A 252 -1.54 4.19 18.07
N GLN A 253 -0.70 3.22 17.69
CA GLN A 253 -1.18 1.97 17.11
C GLN A 253 -1.78 1.10 18.21
N LEU A 254 -2.55 0.07 17.84
CA LEU A 254 -3.26 -0.76 18.81
C LEU A 254 -2.32 -1.43 19.83
N HIS A 255 -1.06 -1.71 19.48
CA HIS A 255 -0.06 -2.33 20.37
C HIS A 255 -0.59 -3.61 21.04
N VAL A 256 -1.16 -4.48 20.20
CA VAL A 256 -1.80 -5.73 20.61
C VAL A 256 -1.03 -6.93 20.08
N ILE A 257 -1.19 -8.08 20.72
CA ILE A 257 -0.59 -9.35 20.29
C ILE A 257 -1.03 -9.68 18.85
N THR A 258 -2.34 -9.62 18.59
CA THR A 258 -2.97 -9.76 17.27
C THR A 258 -4.33 -9.07 17.30
N ALA A 259 -4.81 -8.61 16.15
CA ALA A 259 -6.15 -8.09 15.97
C ALA A 259 -6.81 -8.80 14.79
N ASN A 260 -7.49 -9.92 15.04
CA ASN A 260 -8.10 -10.78 14.03
C ASN A 260 -7.13 -11.42 13.01
N ALA A 261 -5.81 -11.26 13.14
CA ALA A 261 -4.87 -11.96 12.28
C ALA A 261 -4.71 -13.42 12.73
N PHE A 262 -5.00 -14.36 11.83
CA PHE A 262 -4.79 -15.81 11.99
C PHE A 262 -3.31 -16.20 11.88
N ASN A 263 -2.46 -15.54 12.67
CA ASN A 263 -1.02 -15.79 12.73
C ASN A 263 -0.66 -16.71 13.92
N ILE A 264 0.64 -16.95 14.16
CA ILE A 264 1.08 -17.83 15.25
C ILE A 264 0.59 -17.35 16.62
N TRP A 265 0.50 -16.03 16.80
CA TRP A 265 0.05 -15.43 18.05
C TRP A 265 -1.41 -15.70 18.35
N SER A 266 -2.26 -15.78 17.32
CA SER A 266 -3.65 -16.18 17.50
C SER A 266 -3.81 -17.61 18.02
N ALA A 267 -2.91 -18.51 17.62
CA ALA A 267 -2.90 -19.90 18.10
C ALA A 267 -2.41 -20.01 19.56
N ILE A 268 -1.50 -19.12 19.97
CA ILE A 268 -0.90 -19.12 21.31
C ILE A 268 -1.78 -18.38 22.33
N ALA A 269 -2.21 -17.16 21.99
CA ALA A 269 -2.84 -16.22 22.92
C ALA A 269 -4.35 -16.02 22.66
N GLY A 270 -4.89 -16.62 21.59
CA GLY A 270 -6.25 -16.38 21.11
C GLY A 270 -6.32 -15.22 20.10
N ILE A 271 -7.45 -15.11 19.41
CA ILE A 271 -7.67 -14.13 18.33
C ILE A 271 -7.99 -12.71 18.83
N HIS A 272 -8.32 -12.58 20.12
CA HIS A 272 -8.77 -11.33 20.72
C HIS A 272 -7.62 -10.37 21.05
N GLU A 273 -7.91 -9.08 20.94
CA GLU A 273 -6.98 -8.01 21.25
C GLU A 273 -6.55 -8.05 22.72
N ARG A 274 -5.23 -8.13 22.92
CA ARG A 274 -4.56 -8.08 24.23
C ARG A 274 -3.23 -7.34 24.06
N PRO A 275 -2.75 -6.58 25.05
CA PRO A 275 -1.48 -5.85 24.93
C PRO A 275 -0.31 -6.77 24.58
N ASP A 276 0.50 -6.41 23.58
CA ASP A 276 1.72 -7.16 23.21
C ASP A 276 2.89 -6.98 24.20
N THR A 277 2.70 -6.12 25.20
CA THR A 277 3.58 -5.93 26.35
C THR A 277 3.41 -7.01 27.42
N LEU A 278 2.42 -7.90 27.31
CA LEU A 278 2.25 -9.00 28.25
C LEU A 278 3.45 -9.96 28.21
N PRO A 279 3.86 -10.53 29.36
CA PRO A 279 4.97 -11.46 29.41
C PRO A 279 4.58 -12.82 28.81
N PHE A 280 5.55 -13.43 28.12
CA PHE A 280 5.52 -14.78 27.58
C PHE A 280 6.95 -15.35 27.66
N LEU A 281 7.15 -16.43 28.42
CA LEU A 281 8.47 -17.09 28.56
C LEU A 281 9.65 -16.13 28.88
N GLY A 282 9.45 -15.18 29.80
CA GLY A 282 10.49 -14.28 30.30
C GLY A 282 10.72 -12.98 29.49
N LEU A 283 10.12 -12.83 28.31
CA LEU A 283 10.11 -11.58 27.52
C LEU A 283 8.66 -11.16 27.23
N THR A 284 8.44 -10.01 26.59
CA THR A 284 7.09 -9.65 26.10
C THR A 284 6.79 -10.33 24.76
N TYR A 285 5.51 -10.47 24.39
CA TYR A 285 5.11 -10.94 23.06
C TYR A 285 5.76 -10.11 21.94
N GLN A 286 5.81 -8.79 22.12
CA GLN A 286 6.46 -7.88 21.17
C GLN A 286 7.93 -8.22 20.94
N TYR A 287 8.70 -8.48 22.00
CA TYR A 287 10.11 -8.87 21.86
C TYR A 287 10.25 -10.21 21.14
N TRP A 288 9.43 -11.20 21.49
CA TRP A 288 9.45 -12.47 20.78
C TRP A 288 9.12 -12.32 19.30
N GLY A 289 8.12 -11.54 18.94
CA GLY A 289 7.77 -11.28 17.54
C GLY A 289 8.92 -10.65 16.76
N ASN A 290 9.58 -9.65 17.35
CA ASN A 290 10.75 -9.01 16.73
C ASN A 290 11.93 -9.98 16.58
N ILE A 291 12.21 -10.81 17.59
CA ILE A 291 13.29 -11.82 17.54
C ILE A 291 13.02 -12.86 16.45
N LEU A 292 11.82 -13.45 16.45
CA LEU A 292 11.43 -14.46 15.48
C LEU A 292 11.46 -13.91 14.05
N PHE A 293 10.88 -12.71 13.85
CA PHE A 293 10.96 -12.05 12.55
C PHE A 293 12.40 -11.78 12.12
N GLY A 294 13.25 -11.28 13.02
CA GLY A 294 14.67 -11.03 12.74
C GLY A 294 15.43 -12.28 12.30
N ILE A 295 15.22 -13.42 12.99
CA ILE A 295 15.81 -14.72 12.66
C ILE A 295 15.43 -15.15 11.23
N PHE A 296 14.17 -14.97 10.83
CA PHE A 296 13.71 -15.28 9.48
C PHE A 296 14.16 -14.26 8.43
N PHE A 297 14.25 -12.99 8.80
CA PHE A 297 14.49 -11.89 7.87
C PHE A 297 15.97 -11.77 7.46
N VAL A 298 16.92 -12.08 8.35
CA VAL A 298 18.36 -12.01 8.05
C VAL A 298 18.76 -12.91 6.87
N PRO A 299 18.39 -14.22 6.83
CA PRO A 299 18.65 -15.07 5.66
C PRO A 299 18.02 -14.55 4.37
N ILE A 300 16.83 -13.94 4.44
CA ILE A 300 16.16 -13.35 3.28
C ILE A 300 16.99 -12.20 2.70
N ILE A 301 17.43 -11.25 3.52
CA ILE A 301 18.30 -10.15 3.07
C ILE A 301 19.61 -10.70 2.50
N TYR A 302 20.21 -11.69 3.17
CA TYR A 302 21.44 -12.31 2.71
C TYR A 302 21.28 -12.99 1.35
N SER A 303 20.15 -13.65 1.10
CA SER A 303 19.85 -14.25 -0.20
C SER A 303 19.82 -13.20 -1.32
N VAL A 304 19.18 -12.06 -1.08
CA VAL A 304 19.15 -10.92 -2.01
C VAL A 304 20.57 -10.42 -2.23
N TYR A 305 21.35 -10.18 -1.17
CA TYR A 305 22.74 -9.74 -1.28
C TYR A 305 23.58 -10.65 -2.20
N LYS A 306 23.45 -11.97 -2.01
CA LYS A 306 24.19 -12.99 -2.78
C LYS A 306 23.71 -13.09 -4.23
N LYS A 307 22.41 -13.22 -4.46
CA LYS A 307 21.83 -13.49 -5.77
C LYS A 307 20.98 -12.30 -6.23
N GLN A 308 21.54 -11.56 -7.20
CA GLN A 308 20.94 -10.33 -7.73
C GLN A 308 20.13 -10.64 -9.00
N ASP A 309 19.04 -11.38 -8.83
CA ASP A 309 18.09 -11.70 -9.90
C ASP A 309 16.64 -11.41 -9.48
N GLN A 310 15.74 -11.42 -10.46
CA GLN A 310 14.34 -11.07 -10.22
C GLN A 310 13.60 -12.10 -9.37
N GLU A 311 13.89 -13.39 -9.53
CA GLU A 311 13.21 -14.44 -8.79
C GLU A 311 13.56 -14.35 -7.30
N THR A 312 14.85 -14.21 -6.96
CA THR A 312 15.30 -14.02 -5.58
C THR A 312 14.65 -12.78 -4.95
N LEU A 313 14.55 -11.67 -5.68
CA LEU A 313 13.90 -10.47 -5.19
C LEU A 313 12.42 -10.71 -4.88
N VAL A 314 11.67 -11.32 -5.81
CA VAL A 314 10.23 -11.55 -5.62
C VAL A 314 9.99 -12.51 -4.45
N TRP A 315 10.79 -13.57 -4.33
CA TRP A 315 10.75 -14.46 -3.16
C TRP A 315 11.06 -13.71 -1.86
N ALA A 316 12.08 -12.85 -1.84
CA ALA A 316 12.43 -12.10 -0.66
C ALA A 316 11.28 -11.18 -0.20
N LEU A 317 10.61 -10.51 -1.14
CA LEU A 317 9.46 -9.65 -0.83
C LEU A 317 8.25 -10.46 -0.34
N ALA A 318 7.94 -11.58 -1.00
CA ALA A 318 6.87 -12.48 -0.58
C ALA A 318 7.10 -13.05 0.83
N LEU A 319 8.29 -13.61 1.07
CA LEU A 319 8.66 -14.21 2.35
C LEU A 319 8.72 -13.16 3.46
N THR A 320 9.18 -11.94 3.17
CA THR A 320 9.20 -10.85 4.15
C THR A 320 7.80 -10.43 4.55
N ALA A 321 6.88 -10.27 3.58
CA ALA A 321 5.48 -9.95 3.86
C ALA A 321 4.78 -11.04 4.67
N PHE A 322 5.00 -12.31 4.30
CA PHE A 322 4.43 -13.45 5.00
C PHE A 322 5.00 -13.58 6.41
N ALA A 323 6.33 -13.54 6.55
CA ALA A 323 7.00 -13.64 7.85
C ALA A 323 6.63 -12.47 8.77
N SER A 324 6.49 -11.24 8.26
CA SER A 324 6.06 -10.12 9.07
C SER A 324 4.66 -10.35 9.63
N TRP A 325 3.71 -10.79 8.80
CA TRP A 325 2.34 -11.04 9.23
C TRP A 325 2.23 -12.23 10.21
N MET A 326 3.02 -13.29 9.94
CA MET A 326 3.02 -14.50 10.76
C MET A 326 3.72 -14.33 12.11
N LEU A 327 4.80 -13.55 12.18
CA LEU A 327 5.73 -13.55 13.33
C LEU A 327 5.71 -12.25 14.14
N LEU A 328 5.42 -11.09 13.54
CA LEU A 328 5.33 -9.86 14.33
C LEU A 328 3.99 -9.79 15.08
N THR A 329 3.99 -9.09 16.20
CA THR A 329 2.76 -8.67 16.89
C THR A 329 2.15 -7.45 16.19
N ASN A 330 1.03 -6.95 16.71
CA ASN A 330 0.32 -5.76 16.22
C ASN A 330 -0.14 -5.92 14.76
N MET A 331 -0.59 -7.14 14.43
CA MET A 331 -1.03 -7.51 13.09
C MET A 331 -2.54 -7.59 12.98
N HIS A 332 -3.08 -6.95 11.94
CA HIS A 332 -4.45 -7.14 11.47
C HIS A 332 -4.54 -8.22 10.39
N GLU A 333 -5.72 -8.80 10.22
CA GLU A 333 -6.05 -9.75 9.14
C GLU A 333 -5.68 -9.22 7.75
N ARG A 334 -5.90 -7.92 7.51
CA ARG A 334 -5.59 -7.28 6.23
C ARG A 334 -4.11 -6.99 6.02
N TYR A 335 -3.27 -7.08 7.05
CA TYR A 335 -1.83 -6.83 6.91
C TYR A 335 -1.10 -7.94 6.17
N LEU A 336 -1.79 -9.03 5.80
CA LEU A 336 -1.29 -10.02 4.84
C LEU A 336 -1.33 -9.51 3.39
N TYR A 337 -2.04 -8.41 3.10
CA TYR A 337 -2.16 -7.84 1.76
C TYR A 337 -0.82 -7.75 0.97
N PRO A 338 0.30 -7.30 1.58
CA PRO A 338 1.55 -7.10 0.87
C PRO A 338 2.16 -8.38 0.27
N LEU A 339 1.71 -9.57 0.67
CA LEU A 339 2.13 -10.84 0.08
C LEU A 339 1.60 -11.00 -1.36
N PHE A 340 0.35 -10.61 -1.62
CA PHE A 340 -0.37 -11.01 -2.83
C PHE A 340 0.23 -10.52 -4.16
N PRO A 341 0.79 -9.30 -4.28
CA PRO A 341 1.44 -8.88 -5.53
C PRO A 341 2.58 -9.82 -5.92
N TYR A 342 3.42 -10.18 -4.95
CA TYR A 342 4.59 -11.03 -5.17
C TYR A 342 4.20 -12.49 -5.36
N LEU A 343 3.22 -12.99 -4.59
CA LEU A 343 2.67 -14.33 -4.79
C LEU A 343 2.07 -14.50 -6.19
N THR A 344 1.36 -13.49 -6.69
CA THR A 344 0.82 -13.48 -8.06
C THR A 344 1.94 -13.56 -9.09
N ALA A 345 3.03 -12.80 -8.90
CA ALA A 345 4.18 -12.85 -9.77
C ALA A 345 4.83 -14.25 -9.79
N LEU A 346 5.10 -14.83 -8.61
CA LEU A 346 5.73 -16.15 -8.45
C LEU A 346 4.90 -17.28 -9.07
N PHE A 347 3.58 -17.25 -8.86
CA PHE A 347 2.66 -18.24 -9.43
C PHE A 347 2.77 -18.29 -10.95
N VAL A 348 2.83 -17.11 -11.57
CA VAL A 348 2.80 -16.98 -13.03
C VAL A 348 4.19 -17.15 -13.65
N THR A 349 5.29 -16.90 -12.93
CA THR A 349 6.65 -17.13 -13.44
C THR A 349 7.10 -18.59 -13.36
N GLY A 350 6.35 -19.47 -12.69
CA GLY A 350 6.64 -20.91 -12.63
C GLY A 350 7.49 -21.33 -11.42
N SER A 351 7.95 -20.38 -10.61
CA SER A 351 8.73 -20.65 -9.38
C SER A 351 7.92 -21.43 -8.33
N VAL A 352 6.58 -21.34 -8.36
CA VAL A 352 5.66 -22.12 -7.51
C VAL A 352 5.27 -23.45 -8.16
N GLN A 353 5.37 -23.58 -9.49
CA GLN A 353 5.08 -24.83 -10.21
C GLN A 353 6.14 -25.92 -9.95
N LEU A 354 7.35 -25.55 -9.51
CA LEU A 354 8.37 -26.52 -9.09
C LEU A 354 8.03 -27.25 -7.78
N LEU A 355 7.09 -26.74 -6.97
CA LEU A 355 6.58 -27.44 -5.78
C LEU A 355 5.37 -28.35 -6.08
N VAL A 356 4.77 -28.21 -7.27
CA VAL A 356 3.64 -29.04 -7.75
C VAL A 356 3.97 -29.45 -9.18
N GLY A 357 4.74 -30.53 -9.30
CA GLY A 357 5.51 -30.91 -10.48
C GLY A 357 4.90 -30.56 -11.85
N SER A 358 5.61 -29.70 -12.58
CA SER A 358 5.68 -29.73 -14.04
C SER A 358 6.92 -28.96 -14.50
N GLY A 359 7.75 -29.64 -15.31
CA GLY A 359 9.06 -29.17 -15.75
C GLY A 359 9.06 -28.01 -16.74
N ASP A 360 10.25 -27.42 -16.81
CA ASP A 360 10.83 -26.56 -17.84
C ASP A 360 9.98 -25.44 -18.43
N ASN A 361 10.35 -24.21 -18.06
CA ASN A 361 10.43 -23.09 -19.00
C ASN A 361 11.52 -22.10 -18.56
N ALA A 362 12.48 -21.86 -19.45
CA ALA A 362 13.60 -20.96 -19.24
C ALA A 362 13.13 -19.53 -18.93
N VAL A 363 13.43 -19.06 -17.71
CA VAL A 363 13.30 -17.66 -17.30
C VAL A 363 14.36 -16.86 -18.06
N LYS A 364 13.95 -15.86 -18.85
CA LYS A 364 14.89 -14.89 -19.40
C LYS A 364 15.51 -14.11 -18.24
N GLU A 365 16.77 -14.38 -17.94
CA GLU A 365 17.59 -13.59 -17.04
C GLU A 365 17.62 -12.13 -17.53
N PHE A 366 16.93 -11.24 -16.81
CA PHE A 366 17.26 -9.82 -16.83
C PHE A 366 18.20 -9.59 -15.65
N PRO A 367 19.52 -9.61 -15.85
CA PRO A 367 20.43 -9.49 -14.74
C PRO A 367 20.29 -8.10 -14.12
N LEU A 368 20.08 -8.03 -12.80
CA LEU A 368 20.04 -6.76 -12.06
C LEU A 368 21.35 -5.99 -12.17
N ILE A 369 22.43 -6.66 -12.58
CA ILE A 369 23.75 -6.13 -12.83
C ILE A 369 24.15 -6.63 -14.21
N ARG A 370 24.26 -5.75 -15.23
CA ARG A 370 24.99 -6.14 -16.43
C ARG A 370 26.41 -6.45 -15.98
N ARG A 371 26.86 -7.71 -16.10
CA ARG A 371 28.29 -8.00 -16.01
C ARG A 371 28.99 -7.10 -17.04
N PRO A 372 30.06 -6.37 -16.68
CA PRO A 372 30.86 -5.72 -17.71
C PRO A 372 31.34 -6.81 -18.69
N PRO A 373 31.28 -6.56 -20.01
CA PRO A 373 31.86 -7.49 -20.97
C PRO A 373 33.37 -7.45 -20.75
N TYR A 374 33.90 -8.50 -20.13
CA TYR A 374 35.33 -8.72 -19.88
C TYR A 374 36.04 -7.64 -19.05
N ALA A 375 36.37 -7.99 -17.81
CA ALA A 375 37.50 -7.45 -17.07
C ALA A 375 38.18 -8.60 -16.34
#